data_AF-A0A257Y8J9-F1
#
_entry.id   AF-A0A257Y8J9-F1
#
_cell.length_a   1.000
_cell.length_b   1.000
_cell.length_c   1.000
_cell.angle_alpha   90.00
_cell.angle_beta   90.00
_cell.angle_gamma   90.00
#
_symmetry.space_group_name_H-M   'P 1'
#
loop_
_entity.id
_entity.type
_entity.pdbx_description
1 polymer ?
#
loop_
_entity_poly.entity_id
_entity_poly.type
_entity_poly.pdbx_seq_one_letter_code
_entity_poly.pdbx_strand_id
1 'polypeptide(L)'
;MTDDVTEAHERVLLNDLKKKTPAELLAEAEELEVEGASLLSKQELMFAVLKELSERDVEIIGAGVVEVLPDGFGFMRSPQSNYL
;
A
#
# COMPACT_ATOMS: atom_id res chain seq x y z
N MET A 1 -0.33 -5.41 -35.33
CA MET A 1 -1.49 -6.00 -34.62
C MET A 1 -0.93 -6.55 -33.34
N THR A 2 -0.87 -5.85 -32.23
CA THR A 2 -1.53 -4.59 -31.83
C THR A 2 -0.60 -3.97 -30.80
N ASP A 3 -0.56 -2.65 -30.78
CA ASP A 3 0.31 -1.81 -29.95
C ASP A 3 0.21 -2.15 -28.46
N ASP A 4 1.30 -2.65 -27.87
CA ASP A 4 1.49 -2.62 -26.42
C ASP A 4 2.16 -1.28 -26.09
N VAL A 5 1.34 -0.22 -26.16
CA VAL A 5 1.70 1.05 -25.56
C VAL A 5 1.77 0.77 -24.07
N THR A 6 2.99 0.58 -23.56
CA THR A 6 3.24 0.51 -22.12
C THR A 6 2.92 1.90 -21.56
N GLU A 7 1.65 2.19 -21.31
CA GLU A 7 1.26 3.34 -20.52
C GLU A 7 1.90 3.15 -19.15
N ALA A 8 2.77 4.10 -18.77
CA ALA A 8 3.39 4.10 -17.47
C ALA A 8 2.31 4.45 -16.44
N HIS A 9 1.49 3.47 -16.07
CA HIS A 9 0.54 3.59 -14.98
C HIS A 9 1.31 3.93 -13.70
N GLU A 10 0.81 4.91 -12.97
CA GLU A 10 1.38 5.31 -11.70
C GLU A 10 1.30 4.10 -10.75
N ARG A 11 2.43 3.78 -10.11
CA ARG A 11 2.56 2.59 -9.27
C ARG A 11 3.33 2.89 -8.00
N VAL A 12 2.90 2.27 -6.91
CA VAL A 12 3.51 2.43 -5.60
C VAL A 12 3.88 1.07 -5.01
N LEU A 13 5.04 0.98 -4.36
CA LEU A 13 5.42 -0.20 -3.61
C LEU A 13 4.92 -0.09 -2.17
N LEU A 14 4.15 -1.08 -1.72
CA LEU A 14 3.66 -1.14 -0.34
C LEU A 14 4.81 -1.09 0.69
N ASN A 15 5.96 -1.67 0.36
CA ASN A 15 7.13 -1.65 1.23
C ASN A 15 7.72 -0.25 1.42
N ASP A 16 7.52 0.67 0.48
CA ASP A 16 8.03 2.03 0.60
C ASP A 16 7.13 2.86 1.52
N LEU A 17 5.80 2.69 1.40
CA LEU A 17 4.83 3.24 2.36
C LEU A 17 5.11 2.76 3.81
N LYS A 18 5.45 1.48 4.00
CA LYS A 18 5.78 0.94 5.33
C LYS A 18 7.00 1.59 5.97
N LYS A 19 7.99 2.00 5.17
CA LYS A 19 9.23 2.66 5.64
C LYS A 19 9.02 4.12 6.02
N LYS A 20 7.97 4.77 5.51
CA LYS A 20 7.66 6.16 5.84
C LYS A 20 7.40 6.35 7.32
N THR A 21 7.77 7.52 7.82
CA THR A 21 7.46 8.00 9.15
C THR A 21 5.97 8.41 9.23
N PRO A 22 5.39 8.48 10.43
CA PRO A 22 4.02 8.98 10.59
C PRO A 22 3.81 10.39 10.01
N ALA A 23 4.84 11.26 10.08
CA ALA A 23 4.75 12.62 9.54
C ALA A 23 4.70 12.63 8.02
N GLU A 24 5.50 11.78 7.34
CA GLU A 24 5.46 11.63 5.88
C GLU A 24 4.12 11.03 5.41
N LEU A 25 3.60 10.04 6.15
CA LEU A 25 2.29 9.45 5.84
C LEU A 25 1.13 10.43 6.07
N LEU A 26 1.24 11.29 7.09
CA LEU A 26 0.27 12.35 7.34
C LEU A 26 0.28 13.36 6.19
N ALA A 27 1.46 13.80 5.75
CA ALA A 27 1.58 14.71 4.62
C ALA A 27 0.97 14.12 3.33
N GLU A 28 1.25 12.85 3.01
CA GLU A 28 0.61 12.17 1.87
C GLU A 28 -0.91 12.06 2.03
N ALA A 29 -1.39 11.72 3.22
CA ALA A 29 -2.82 11.62 3.48
C ALA A 29 -3.51 12.99 3.29
N GLU A 30 -2.88 14.09 3.71
CA GLU A 30 -3.38 15.44 3.48
C GLU A 30 -3.35 15.84 1.99
N GLU A 31 -2.29 15.49 1.25
CA GLU A 31 -2.19 15.70 -0.20
C GLU A 31 -3.25 14.92 -0.98
N LEU A 32 -3.63 13.74 -0.48
CA LEU A 32 -4.70 12.91 -1.02
C LEU A 32 -6.09 13.30 -0.51
N GLU A 33 -6.20 14.37 0.29
CA GLU A 33 -7.45 14.90 0.84
C GLU A 33 -8.19 13.94 1.80
N VAL A 34 -7.44 13.09 2.53
CA VAL A 34 -8.00 12.20 3.55
C VAL A 34 -8.56 13.00 4.73
N GLU A 35 -9.87 12.91 4.95
CA GLU A 35 -10.53 13.56 6.07
C GLU A 35 -10.05 13.03 7.43
N GLY A 36 -9.70 13.95 8.34
CA GLY A 36 -9.33 13.59 9.72
C GLY A 36 -7.99 12.88 9.86
N ALA A 37 -7.11 12.95 8.85
CA ALA A 37 -5.81 12.27 8.83
C ALA A 37 -4.98 12.49 10.11
N SER A 38 -5.00 13.69 10.69
CA SER A 38 -4.24 14.03 11.91
C SER A 38 -4.65 13.25 13.16
N LEU A 39 -5.82 12.60 13.16
CA LEU A 39 -6.32 11.77 14.25
C LEU A 39 -5.97 10.28 14.10
N LEU A 40 -5.43 9.89 12.94
CA LEU A 40 -5.17 8.50 12.59
C LEU A 40 -3.80 8.03 13.11
N SER A 41 -3.73 6.77 13.54
CA SER A 41 -2.47 6.09 13.82
C SER A 41 -1.67 5.87 12.53
N LYS A 42 -0.37 5.55 12.64
CA LYS A 42 0.50 5.25 11.49
C LYS A 42 -0.11 4.19 10.55
N GLN A 43 -0.70 3.14 11.11
CA GLN A 43 -1.28 2.06 10.33
C GLN A 43 -2.56 2.49 9.61
N GLU A 44 -3.40 3.28 10.29
CA GLU A 44 -4.62 3.85 9.71
C GLU A 44 -4.28 4.87 8.61
N LEU A 45 -3.29 5.74 8.81
CA LEU A 45 -2.76 6.65 7.79
C LEU A 45 -2.31 5.89 6.55
N MET A 46 -1.49 4.87 6.73
CA MET A 46 -1.02 4.05 5.61
C MET A 46 -2.19 3.38 4.87
N PHE A 47 -3.19 2.87 5.60
CA PHE A 47 -4.36 2.26 4.98
C PHE A 47 -5.22 3.29 4.22
N ALA A 48 -5.40 4.49 4.77
CA ALA A 48 -6.12 5.57 4.12
C ALA A 48 -5.43 6.01 2.83
N VAL A 49 -4.10 6.21 2.86
CA VAL A 49 -3.29 6.51 1.66
C VAL A 49 -3.42 5.41 0.61
N LEU A 50 -3.30 4.14 1.00
CA LEU A 50 -3.46 3.01 0.08
C LEU A 50 -4.85 2.98 -0.56
N LYS A 51 -5.89 3.28 0.22
CA LYS A 51 -7.27 3.34 -0.27
C LYS A 51 -7.43 4.46 -1.32
N GLU A 52 -7.00 5.67 -1.02
CA GLU A 52 -7.08 6.82 -1.94
C GLU A 52 -6.28 6.57 -3.23
N LEU A 53 -5.07 6.01 -3.13
CA LEU A 53 -4.29 5.64 -4.31
C LEU A 53 -5.02 4.60 -5.17
N SER A 54 -5.63 3.58 -4.55
CA SER A 54 -6.41 2.57 -5.27
C SER A 54 -7.66 3.15 -5.94
N GLU A 55 -8.31 4.15 -5.35
CA GLU A 55 -9.47 4.83 -5.95
C GLU A 55 -9.08 5.72 -7.13
N ARG A 56 -7.80 6.11 -7.23
CA ARG A 56 -7.21 6.89 -8.33
C ARG A 56 -6.54 6.03 -9.40
N ASP A 57 -6.86 4.72 -9.44
CA ASP A 57 -6.28 3.75 -10.38
C ASP A 57 -4.74 3.64 -10.31
N VAL A 58 -4.13 3.97 -9.16
CA VAL A 58 -2.70 3.76 -8.91
C VAL A 58 -2.46 2.29 -8.57
N GLU A 59 -1.53 1.65 -9.27
CA GLU A 59 -1.19 0.25 -9.05
C GLU A 59 -0.39 0.08 -7.76
N ILE A 60 -0.91 -0.72 -6.82
CA ILE A 60 -0.25 -0.98 -5.54
C ILE A 60 0.40 -2.35 -5.58
N ILE A 61 1.74 -2.37 -5.47
CA ILE A 61 2.53 -3.60 -5.57
C ILE A 61 3.04 -4.00 -4.18
N GLY A 62 2.60 -5.16 -3.71
CA GLY A 62 3.08 -5.81 -2.51
C GLY A 62 4.04 -6.97 -2.83
N ALA A 63 5.08 -7.14 -2.02
CA ALA A 63 5.98 -8.30 -2.09
C ALA A 63 6.10 -8.95 -0.69
N GLY A 64 6.11 -10.28 -0.65
CA GLY A 64 6.20 -11.04 0.59
C GLY A 64 6.42 -12.52 0.36
N VAL A 65 6.46 -13.28 1.45
CA VAL A 65 6.54 -14.74 1.43
C VAL A 65 5.14 -15.29 1.66
N VAL A 66 4.68 -16.23 0.83
CA VAL A 66 3.36 -16.84 1.01
C VAL A 66 3.42 -17.88 2.13
N GLU A 67 2.50 -17.76 3.08
CA GLU A 67 2.21 -18.77 4.10
C GLU A 67 0.92 -19.48 3.71
N VAL A 68 1.00 -20.79 3.45
CA VAL A 68 -0.16 -21.61 3.06
C VAL A 68 -0.74 -22.29 4.28
N LEU A 69 -2.03 -22.10 4.52
CA LEU A 69 -2.77 -22.72 5.61
C LEU A 69 -3.34 -24.09 5.19
N PRO A 70 -3.61 -25.00 6.15
CA PRO A 70 -4.14 -26.33 5.87
C PRO A 70 -5.46 -26.34 5.09
N ASP A 71 -6.23 -25.25 5.22
CA ASP A 71 -7.53 -25.06 4.57
C ASP A 71 -7.42 -24.67 3.07
N GLY A 72 -6.20 -24.51 2.55
CA GLY A 72 -5.94 -24.31 1.12
C GLY A 72 -5.87 -22.86 0.64
N PHE A 73 -5.94 -21.88 1.54
CA PHE A 73 -5.66 -20.47 1.25
C PHE A 73 -4.34 -20.02 1.90
N GLY A 74 -3.82 -18.86 1.52
CA GLY A 74 -2.57 -18.36 2.05
C GLY A 74 -2.50 -16.84 2.18
N PHE A 75 -1.58 -16.37 3.02
CA PHE A 75 -1.33 -14.95 3.26
C PHE A 75 0.10 -14.58 2.85
N MET A 76 0.27 -13.38 2.29
CA MET A 76 1.61 -12.83 2.08
C MET A 76 2.13 -12.18 3.37
N ARG A 77 3.18 -12.77 3.94
CA ARG A 77 3.89 -12.24 5.10
C ARG A 77 5.01 -11.30 4.66
N SER A 78 5.15 -10.19 5.38
CA SER A 78 6.31 -9.32 5.23
C SER A 78 7.49 -9.90 6.01
N PRO A 79 8.68 -10.04 5.40
CA PRO A 79 9.90 -10.40 6.12
C PRO A 79 10.21 -9.43 7.26
N GLN A 80 9.78 -8.17 7.13
CA GLN A 80 10.03 -7.09 8.09
C GLN A 80 9.07 -7.08 9.29
N SER A 81 7.98 -7.86 9.25
CA SER A 81 7.04 -7.99 10.37
C SER A 81 7.30 -9.23 11.23
N ASN A 82 8.45 -9.90 11.10
CA ASN A 82 8.71 -11.21 11.73
C ASN A 82 7.61 -12.26 11.45
N TYR A 83 6.93 -12.17 10.30
CA TYR A 83 5.77 -13.01 9.96
C TYR A 83 4.56 -12.87 10.90
N LEU A 84 4.49 -11.82 11.73
CA LEU A 84 3.35 -11.50 12.59
C LEU A 84 2.37 -10.54 11.90
#